data_AF-A0A7U9SS12-F1
#
_entry.id   AF-A0A7U9SS12-F1
#
_cell.length_a   1.000
_cell.length_b   1.000
_cell.length_c   1.000
_cell.angle_alpha   90.00
_cell.angle_beta   90.00
_cell.angle_gamma   90.00
#
_symmetry.space_group_name_H-M   'P 1'
#
loop_
_entity.id
_entity.type
_entity.pdbx_description
1 polymer ?
#
loop_
_entity_poly.entity_id
_entity_poly.type
_entity_poly.pdbx_seq_one_letter_code
_entity_poly.pdbx_strand_id
1 'polypeptide(L)' 'MNPNTEKLRKKYMDNPPEGMTSEDIRRMSEDALLNMDYFLNEDRLI' A
#
# COMPACT_ATOMS: atom_id res chain seq x y z
N MET A 1 6.78 -12.42 6.00
CA MET A 1 6.65 -11.00 5.71
C MET A 1 7.87 -10.55 4.94
N ASN A 2 7.66 -10.08 3.72
CA ASN A 2 8.71 -9.48 2.91
C ASN A 2 9.07 -8.11 3.54
N PRO A 3 10.34 -7.78 3.81
CA PRO A 3 10.70 -6.48 4.39
C PRO A 3 10.19 -5.28 3.58
N ASN A 4 9.93 -5.48 2.29
CA ASN A 4 9.38 -4.45 1.42
C ASN A 4 7.89 -4.22 1.65
N THR A 5 7.10 -5.26 1.96
CA THR A 5 5.65 -5.11 2.20
C THR A 5 5.36 -4.39 3.52
N GLU A 6 6.19 -4.58 4.55
CA GLU A 6 6.07 -3.84 5.81
C GLU A 6 6.36 -2.33 5.65
N LYS A 7 7.34 -1.97 4.82
CA LYS A 7 7.62 -0.56 4.50
C LYS A 7 6.46 0.08 3.75
N LEU A 8 5.88 -0.62 2.78
CA LEU A 8 4.69 -0.16 2.05
C LEU A 8 3.49 0.00 3.00
N ARG A 9 3.30 -0.96 3.91
CA ARG A 9 2.21 -0.91 4.89
C ARG A 9 2.33 0.31 5.77
N LYS A 10 3.53 0.61 6.28
CA LYS A 10 3.76 1.83 7.07
C LYS A 10 3.50 3.09 6.26
N LYS A 11 4.04 3.19 5.03
CA LYS A 11 3.83 4.33 4.12
C LYS A 11 2.34 4.65 3.94
N TYR A 12 1.52 3.63 3.64
CA TYR A 12 0.10 3.82 3.40
C TYR A 12 -0.75 3.90 4.69
N MET A 13 -0.27 3.42 5.84
CA MET A 13 -0.93 3.71 7.13
C MET A 13 -0.71 5.17 7.55
N ASP A 14 0.48 5.72 7.32
CA ASP A 14 0.83 7.10 7.65
C ASP A 14 0.10 8.10 6.73
N ASN A 15 -0.06 7.75 5.45
CA ASN A 15 -0.83 8.53 4.47
C ASN A 15 -1.67 7.61 3.58
N PRO A 16 -2.90 7.24 4.02
CA PRO A 16 -3.79 6.38 3.26
C PRO A 16 -4.21 7.01 1.92
N PRO A 17 -4.41 6.20 0.86
CA PRO A 17 -5.04 6.66 -0.36
C PRO A 17 -6.45 7.21 -0.11
N GLU A 18 -6.93 8.07 -1.01
CA GLU A 18 -8.29 8.60 -0.94
C GLU A 18 -9.33 7.47 -0.87
N GLY A 19 -10.30 7.61 0.03
CA GLY A 19 -11.33 6.59 0.24
C GLY A 19 -10.89 5.40 1.11
N MET A 20 -9.67 5.40 1.65
CA MET A 20 -9.19 4.38 2.60
C MET A 20 -8.80 4.99 3.94
N THR A 21 -8.92 4.20 5.00
CA THR A 21 -8.39 4.54 6.34
C THR A 21 -7.12 3.76 6.64
N SER A 22 -6.31 4.25 7.59
CA SER A 22 -5.12 3.51 8.07
C SER A 22 -5.49 2.12 8.61
N GLU A 23 -6.70 1.94 9.13
CA GLU A 23 -7.21 0.64 9.60
C GLU A 23 -7.44 -0.33 8.44
N ASP A 24 -7.97 0.16 7.32
CA ASP A 24 -8.16 -0.65 6.11
C ASP A 24 -6.80 -1.12 5.59
N ILE A 25 -5.80 -0.23 5.54
CA ILE A 25 -4.42 -0.58 5.18
C ILE A 25 -3.83 -1.59 6.15
N ARG A 26 -4.08 -1.45 7.46
CA ARG A 26 -3.58 -2.40 8.47
C ARG A 26 -4.11 -3.81 8.27
N ARG A 27 -5.36 -3.96 7.83
CA ARG A 27 -6.03 -5.26 7.58
C ARG A 27 -5.80 -5.81 6.18
N MET A 28 -5.30 -5.00 5.25
CA MET A 28 -5.07 -5.38 3.86
C MET A 28 -4.06 -6.52 3.74
N SER A 29 -4.32 -7.50 2.87
CA SER A 29 -3.34 -8.58 2.61
C SER A 29 -2.09 -8.04 1.91
N GLU A 30 -0.97 -8.77 2.00
CA GLU A 30 0.27 -8.38 1.29
C GLU A 30 0.03 -8.24 -0.22
N ASP A 31 -0.69 -9.18 -0.84
CA ASP A 31 -0.98 -9.15 -2.28
C ASP A 31 -1.85 -7.95 -2.69
N ALA A 32 -2.89 -7.65 -1.90
CA ALA A 32 -3.75 -6.49 -2.18
C ALA A 32 -2.96 -5.17 -2.02
N LEU A 33 -2.06 -5.10 -1.04
CA LEU A 33 -1.19 -3.95 -0.82
C LEU A 33 -0.19 -3.76 -1.98
N LEU A 34 0.36 -4.85 -2.51
CA LEU A 34 1.26 -4.81 -3.67
C LEU A 34 0.53 -4.41 -4.96
N ASN A 35 -0.66 -4.96 -5.19
CA ASN A 35 -1.48 -4.56 -6.33
C ASN A 35 -1.88 -3.09 -6.25
N MET A 36 -2.26 -2.60 -5.06
CA MET A 36 -2.56 -1.19 -4.84
C MET A 36 -1.32 -0.32 -5.10
N ASP A 37 -0.15 -0.70 -4.58
CA ASP A 37 1.09 0.03 -4.82
C ASP A 37 1.45 0.06 -6.31
N TYR A 38 1.22 -1.04 -7.04
CA TYR A 38 1.37 -1.09 -8.49
C TYR A 38 0.45 -0.08 -9.17
N PHE A 39 -0.87 -0.13 -8.95
CA PHE A 39 -1.82 0.79 -9.59
C PHE A 39 -1.57 2.27 -9.26
N LEU A 40 -1.15 2.58 -8.02
CA LEU A 40 -0.90 3.96 -7.61
C LEU A 40 0.46 4.51 -8.09
N ASN A 41 1.37 3.65 -8.54
CA ASN A 41 2.70 4.05 -8.99
C ASN A 41 3.02 3.57 -10.41
N GLU A 42 2.04 3.02 -11.13
CA GLU A 42 2.15 2.54 -12.52
C GLU A 42 2.65 3.66 -13.44
N ASP A 43 2.26 4.90 -13.15
CA ASP A 43 2.68 6.11 -13.87
C ASP A 43 4.13 6.56 -13.61
N ARG A 44 4.90 5.89 -12.72
CA ARG A 44 6.33 6.19 -12.51
C ARG A 44 7.26 5.37 -13.40
N LEU A 45 6.72 4.55 -14.30
CA LEU A 45 7.47 3.69 -15.22
C LEU A 45 7.72 4.33 -16.60
N ILE A 46 7.65 5.67 -16.69
CA ILE A 46 7.89 6.46 -17.92
C ILE A 46 9.24 7.16 -17.87
#